data_AF-A0A4S2KYC2-F1
#
_entry.id   AF-A0A4S2KYC2-F1
#
_cell.length_a   1.000
_cell.length_b   1.000
_cell.length_c   1.000
_cell.angle_alpha   90.00
_cell.angle_beta   90.00
_cell.angle_gamma   90.00
#
_symmetry.space_group_name_H-M   'P 1'
#
loop_
_entity.id
_entity.type
_entity.pdbx_description
1 polymer ?
#
loop_
_entity_poly.entity_id
_entity_poly.type
_entity_poly.pdbx_seq_one_letter_code
_entity_poly.pdbx_strand_id
1 'polypeptide(L)'
;MQHQIFTQVISQVCLGCICEVSTGCNTTRGCSGSVCGPFAITWDYWSDAGKPTLNNEPTSNDAYARCVNDPYCAAGAVQNYMAKFGHDCTGNGVVDCEDYLRIHRLGANACNGALNSKYENKFKFFVAQLMSLVCLGCLCEITTGCNTTIGCDKTSCGPFSITKPYWVDAGKPPPNGKSSSDDDADVAYRECATNIYCAGYTVQAYMAKHSRDCNGDGVIDCDDYVRLHRLGAYGCTGLLSNVYENKYMLCLQTFQHK
;
A
#
# COMPACT_ATOMS: atom_id res chain seq x y z
N MET A 1 -31.60 13.31 13.11
CA MET A 1 -30.69 12.51 13.96
C MET A 1 -29.30 12.67 13.42
N GLN A 2 -28.34 12.99 14.30
CA GLN A 2 -26.98 13.42 13.98
C GLN A 2 -26.23 12.37 13.15
N HIS A 3 -25.70 12.78 12.00
CA HIS A 3 -24.58 12.06 11.36
C HIS A 3 -23.37 12.23 12.28
N GLN A 4 -22.97 11.16 12.96
CA GLN A 4 -21.63 11.11 13.54
C GLN A 4 -20.63 11.20 12.39
N ILE A 5 -19.90 12.31 12.35
CA ILE A 5 -18.75 12.47 11.46
C ILE A 5 -17.69 11.50 11.99
N PHE A 6 -17.56 10.34 11.36
CA PHE A 6 -16.40 9.47 11.57
C PHE A 6 -15.17 10.22 11.05
N THR A 7 -14.40 10.83 11.96
CA THR A 7 -13.05 11.30 11.62
C THR A 7 -12.19 10.06 11.39
N GLN A 8 -11.91 9.78 10.12
CA GLN A 8 -11.01 8.70 9.73
C GLN A 8 -9.59 9.01 10.25
N VAL A 9 -9.19 8.37 11.35
CA VAL A 9 -7.89 8.59 12.01
C VAL A 9 -6.76 7.90 11.26
N ILE A 10 -7.03 6.73 10.68
CA ILE A 10 -6.08 5.99 9.85
C ILE A 10 -6.54 6.00 8.39
N SER A 11 -5.65 6.29 7.44
CA SER A 11 -6.01 6.32 6.02
C SER A 11 -6.42 4.94 5.50
N GLN A 12 -7.24 4.87 4.44
CA GLN A 12 -7.62 3.60 3.78
C GLN A 12 -6.39 2.83 3.28
N VAL A 13 -5.44 3.59 2.77
CA VAL A 13 -4.06 3.26 2.43
C VAL A 13 -3.38 2.46 3.55
N CYS A 14 -3.34 3.02 4.75
CA CYS A 14 -2.71 2.38 5.89
C CYS A 14 -3.48 1.14 6.37
N LEU A 15 -4.83 1.19 6.37
CA LEU A 15 -5.66 0.03 6.66
C LEU A 15 -5.38 -1.15 5.72
N GLY A 16 -5.27 -0.88 4.42
CA GLY A 16 -4.93 -1.90 3.42
C GLY A 16 -3.58 -2.55 3.74
N CYS A 17 -2.56 -1.75 4.06
CA CYS A 17 -1.25 -2.26 4.44
C CYS A 17 -1.32 -3.19 5.66
N ILE A 18 -2.00 -2.75 6.73
CA ILE A 18 -2.16 -3.54 7.97
C ILE A 18 -2.86 -4.87 7.66
N CYS A 19 -3.94 -4.84 6.86
CA CYS A 19 -4.66 -6.04 6.42
C CYS A 19 -3.75 -7.04 5.70
N GLU A 20 -2.98 -6.53 4.73
CA GLU A 20 -2.06 -7.31 3.90
C GLU A 20 -0.92 -7.93 4.72
N VAL A 21 -0.31 -7.18 5.63
CA VAL A 21 0.77 -7.72 6.44
C VAL A 21 0.27 -8.71 7.49
N SER A 22 -0.91 -8.48 8.07
CA SER A 22 -1.50 -9.34 9.09
C SER A 22 -1.90 -10.72 8.56
N THR A 23 -2.59 -10.78 7.41
CA THR A 23 -3.10 -12.06 6.88
C THR A 23 -2.99 -12.25 5.37
N GLY A 24 -2.44 -11.28 4.63
CA GLY A 24 -2.62 -11.17 3.19
C GLY A 24 -4.04 -10.74 2.83
N CYS A 25 -4.64 -9.92 3.71
CA CYS A 25 -6.02 -9.47 3.64
C CYS A 25 -7.05 -10.59 3.33
N ASN A 26 -6.84 -11.77 3.92
CA ASN A 26 -7.66 -12.94 3.63
C ASN A 26 -9.03 -12.85 4.33
N THR A 27 -10.04 -12.42 3.59
CA THR A 27 -11.43 -12.26 4.05
C THR A 27 -12.18 -13.57 4.27
N THR A 28 -11.63 -14.71 3.83
CA THR A 28 -12.24 -16.04 4.04
C THR A 28 -11.60 -16.84 5.16
N ARG A 29 -10.57 -16.28 5.82
CA ARG A 29 -9.79 -16.96 6.88
C ARG A 29 -10.64 -17.42 8.07
N GLY A 30 -11.68 -16.68 8.44
CA GLY A 30 -12.42 -16.93 9.67
C GLY A 30 -11.55 -16.73 10.92
N CYS A 31 -11.81 -17.53 11.96
CA CYS A 31 -11.09 -17.50 13.23
C CYS A 31 -10.10 -18.66 13.38
N SER A 32 -8.90 -18.37 13.89
CA SER A 32 -7.92 -19.35 14.32
C SER A 32 -7.61 -19.12 15.80
N GLY A 33 -8.20 -19.95 16.66
CA GLY A 33 -8.21 -19.70 18.11
C GLY A 33 -8.96 -18.40 18.44
N SER A 34 -8.32 -17.51 19.19
CA SER A 34 -8.88 -16.21 19.58
C SER A 34 -8.65 -15.09 18.56
N VAL A 35 -7.95 -15.37 17.45
CA VAL A 35 -7.55 -14.38 16.44
C VAL A 35 -8.37 -14.57 15.17
N CYS A 36 -9.04 -13.53 14.69
CA CYS A 36 -10.03 -13.64 13.62
C CYS A 36 -9.82 -12.61 12.50
N GLY A 37 -10.29 -12.98 11.31
CA GLY A 37 -10.52 -12.07 10.20
C GLY A 37 -9.27 -11.57 9.47
N PRO A 38 -9.48 -10.70 8.47
CA PRO A 38 -8.41 -10.26 7.57
C PRO A 38 -7.37 -9.35 8.26
N PHE A 39 -7.74 -8.74 9.39
CA PHE A 39 -6.83 -7.94 10.22
C PHE A 39 -6.20 -8.72 11.39
N ALA A 40 -6.48 -10.01 11.56
CA ALA A 40 -5.99 -10.79 12.71
C ALA A 40 -6.27 -10.12 14.07
N ILE A 41 -7.52 -9.70 14.28
CA ILE A 41 -7.98 -9.00 15.48
C ILE A 41 -8.26 -10.04 16.58
N THR A 42 -8.02 -9.68 17.85
CA THR A 42 -8.40 -10.47 19.04
C THR A 42 -9.68 -9.92 19.67
N TRP A 43 -10.32 -10.70 20.55
CA TRP A 43 -11.51 -10.23 21.28
C TRP A 43 -11.22 -8.98 22.12
N ASP A 44 -10.09 -8.94 22.83
CA ASP A 44 -9.70 -7.80 23.66
C ASP A 44 -9.49 -6.54 22.81
N TYR A 45 -8.81 -6.66 21.67
CA TYR A 45 -8.64 -5.57 20.72
C TYR A 45 -9.99 -5.01 20.27
N TRP A 46 -10.91 -5.87 19.86
CA TRP A 46 -12.26 -5.48 19.44
C TRP A 46 -13.06 -4.83 20.59
N SER A 47 -12.93 -5.37 21.80
CA SER A 47 -13.57 -4.81 22.99
C SER A 47 -13.05 -3.41 23.29
N ASP A 48 -11.74 -3.24 23.24
CA ASP A 48 -11.07 -1.97 23.46
C ASP A 48 -11.39 -0.92 22.40
N ALA A 49 -11.65 -1.36 21.16
CA ALA A 49 -12.15 -0.56 20.04
C ALA A 49 -13.63 -0.15 20.16
N GLY A 50 -14.28 -0.42 21.31
CA GLY A 50 -15.66 -0.02 21.56
C GLY A 50 -16.71 -1.03 21.10
N LYS A 51 -16.30 -2.28 20.82
CA LYS A 51 -17.19 -3.39 20.42
C LYS A 51 -18.07 -3.07 19.20
N PRO A 52 -17.49 -2.56 18.08
CA PRO A 52 -18.28 -2.28 16.89
C PRO A 52 -18.99 -3.55 16.41
N THR A 53 -20.21 -3.41 15.91
CA THR A 53 -21.02 -4.53 15.44
C THR A 53 -21.38 -4.37 13.98
N LEU A 54 -21.60 -5.49 13.30
CA LEU A 54 -22.01 -5.48 11.91
C LEU A 54 -23.41 -4.88 11.81
N ASN A 55 -23.60 -3.84 10.97
CA ASN A 55 -24.88 -3.15 10.79
C ASN A 55 -25.50 -2.58 12.08
N ASN A 56 -24.68 -2.18 13.06
CA ASN A 56 -25.13 -1.66 14.36
C ASN A 56 -26.09 -2.60 15.12
N GLU A 57 -25.95 -3.92 14.93
CA GLU A 57 -26.71 -4.91 15.68
C GLU A 57 -26.37 -4.89 17.18
N PRO A 58 -27.28 -5.32 18.08
CA PRO A 58 -26.97 -5.45 19.50
C PRO A 58 -25.79 -6.41 19.75
N THR A 59 -24.94 -6.08 20.73
CA THR A 59 -23.81 -6.94 21.09
C THR A 59 -24.29 -8.30 21.61
N SER A 60 -23.72 -9.37 21.06
CA SER A 60 -23.97 -10.77 21.44
C SER A 60 -22.64 -11.53 21.54
N ASN A 61 -22.67 -12.79 21.98
CA ASN A 61 -21.47 -13.62 22.09
C ASN A 61 -20.71 -13.76 20.77
N ASP A 62 -21.42 -13.76 19.64
CA ASP A 62 -20.84 -13.91 18.30
C ASP A 62 -20.56 -12.58 17.60
N ALA A 63 -20.93 -11.44 18.22
CA ALA A 63 -20.78 -10.11 17.60
C ALA A 63 -19.32 -9.79 17.27
N TYR A 64 -18.39 -10.22 18.13
CA TYR A 64 -16.96 -10.13 17.87
C TYR A 64 -16.60 -10.82 16.55
N ALA A 65 -16.84 -12.14 16.46
CA ALA A 65 -16.45 -12.93 15.29
C ALA A 65 -17.17 -12.47 14.02
N ARG A 66 -18.44 -12.06 14.11
CA ARG A 66 -19.18 -11.52 12.97
C ARG A 66 -18.60 -10.21 12.48
N CYS A 67 -18.27 -9.29 13.38
CA CYS A 67 -17.69 -8.01 13.00
C CYS A 67 -16.29 -8.18 12.40
N VAL A 68 -15.38 -8.86 13.10
CA VAL A 68 -13.97 -8.88 12.70
C VAL A 68 -13.71 -9.75 11.45
N ASN A 69 -14.64 -10.62 11.07
CA ASN A 69 -14.58 -11.34 9.79
C ASN A 69 -15.18 -10.55 8.61
N ASP A 70 -15.98 -9.50 8.86
CA ASP A 70 -16.43 -8.56 7.83
C ASP A 70 -15.36 -7.48 7.63
N PRO A 71 -14.88 -7.24 6.39
CA PRO A 71 -13.77 -6.31 6.15
C PRO A 71 -14.07 -4.87 6.57
N TYR A 72 -15.32 -4.41 6.45
CA TYR A 72 -15.70 -3.04 6.81
C TYR A 72 -15.83 -2.87 8.32
N CYS A 73 -16.48 -3.82 9.00
CA CYS A 73 -16.61 -3.79 10.46
C CYS A 73 -15.24 -3.99 11.13
N ALA A 74 -14.40 -4.90 10.61
CA ALA A 74 -13.03 -5.07 11.06
C ALA A 74 -12.19 -3.80 10.89
N ALA A 75 -12.27 -3.13 9.73
CA ALA A 75 -11.61 -1.85 9.51
C ALA A 75 -12.11 -0.77 10.48
N GLY A 76 -13.41 -0.74 10.79
CA GLY A 76 -13.98 0.12 11.82
C GLY A 76 -13.42 -0.16 13.22
N ALA A 77 -13.22 -1.43 13.58
CA ALA A 77 -12.54 -1.78 14.82
C ALA A 77 -11.09 -1.28 14.86
N VAL A 78 -10.35 -1.39 13.76
CA VAL A 78 -8.99 -0.84 13.68
C VAL A 78 -9.00 0.69 13.83
N GLN A 79 -9.89 1.40 13.12
CA GLN A 79 -10.06 2.85 13.24
C GLN A 79 -10.30 3.29 14.68
N ASN A 80 -11.27 2.66 15.36
CA ASN A 80 -11.61 3.01 16.73
C ASN A 80 -10.47 2.72 17.71
N TYR A 81 -9.75 1.61 17.50
CA TYR A 81 -8.58 1.29 18.31
C TYR A 81 -7.48 2.35 18.14
N MET A 82 -7.19 2.78 16.91
CA MET A 82 -6.18 3.81 16.65
C MET A 82 -6.63 5.20 17.13
N ALA A 83 -7.93 5.51 17.05
CA ALA A 83 -8.47 6.74 17.64
C ALA A 83 -8.27 6.79 19.17
N LYS A 84 -8.32 5.64 19.83
CA LYS A 84 -8.17 5.52 21.29
C LYS A 84 -6.72 5.43 21.75
N PHE A 85 -5.87 4.74 20.99
CA PHE A 85 -4.52 4.38 21.42
C PHE A 85 -3.41 4.91 20.51
N GLY A 86 -3.72 5.64 19.44
CA GLY A 86 -2.72 6.22 18.53
C GLY A 86 -1.78 7.19 19.23
N HIS A 87 -0.48 6.94 19.12
CA HIS A 87 0.59 7.81 19.60
C HIS A 87 1.90 7.48 18.87
N ASP A 88 2.90 8.36 19.01
CA ASP A 88 4.22 8.17 18.39
C ASP A 88 4.98 7.04 19.10
N CYS A 89 5.15 5.94 18.38
CA CYS A 89 5.82 4.72 18.83
C CYS A 89 7.26 4.65 18.30
N THR A 90 7.54 5.34 17.19
CA THR A 90 8.86 5.38 16.56
C THR A 90 9.79 6.42 17.18
N GLY A 91 9.24 7.42 17.87
CA GLY A 91 9.96 8.54 18.47
C GLY A 91 10.38 9.61 17.45
N ASN A 92 9.73 9.68 16.30
CA ASN A 92 10.07 10.61 15.22
C ASN A 92 9.29 11.96 15.30
N GLY A 93 8.38 12.10 16.27
CA GLY A 93 7.58 13.30 16.48
C GLY A 93 6.30 13.38 15.64
N VAL A 94 5.96 12.34 14.88
CA VAL A 94 4.76 12.23 14.04
C VAL A 94 4.00 10.96 14.42
N VAL A 95 2.68 10.97 14.28
CA VAL A 95 1.84 9.77 14.41
C VAL A 95 1.37 9.38 13.01
N ASP A 96 1.95 8.32 12.44
CA ASP A 96 1.70 7.88 11.08
C ASP A 96 1.37 6.38 10.98
N CYS A 97 1.40 5.84 9.75
CA CYS A 97 1.05 4.46 9.50
C CYS A 97 2.00 3.46 10.15
N GLU A 98 3.29 3.78 10.29
CA GLU A 98 4.24 2.91 10.97
C GLU A 98 3.90 2.79 12.46
N ASP A 99 3.51 3.87 13.11
CA ASP A 99 3.04 3.85 14.50
C ASP A 99 1.79 2.99 14.65
N TYR A 100 0.79 3.19 13.77
CA TYR A 100 -0.43 2.40 13.80
C TYR A 100 -0.19 0.91 13.54
N LEU A 101 0.74 0.56 12.65
CA LEU A 101 1.13 -0.83 12.46
C LEU A 101 1.72 -1.42 13.74
N ARG A 102 2.65 -0.70 14.38
CA ARG A 102 3.30 -1.15 15.61
C ARG A 102 2.28 -1.34 16.72
N ILE A 103 1.36 -0.39 16.89
CA ILE A 103 0.24 -0.49 17.84
C ILE A 103 -0.64 -1.71 17.52
N HIS A 104 -0.97 -1.92 16.25
CA HIS A 104 -1.80 -3.05 15.83
C HIS A 104 -1.14 -4.39 16.13
N ARG A 105 0.18 -4.49 15.88
CA ARG A 105 0.91 -5.75 15.98
C ARG A 105 1.40 -6.07 17.39
N LEU A 106 1.85 -5.07 18.14
CA LEU A 106 2.51 -5.23 19.44
C LEU A 106 1.60 -4.81 20.60
N GLY A 107 0.53 -4.07 20.32
CA GLY A 107 -0.31 -3.42 21.32
C GLY A 107 0.22 -2.04 21.70
N ALA A 108 -0.68 -1.17 22.17
CA ALA A 108 -0.39 0.24 22.44
C ALA A 108 0.81 0.44 23.38
N ASN A 109 0.89 -0.30 24.48
CA ASN A 109 1.94 -0.11 25.49
C ASN A 109 3.30 -0.71 25.11
N ALA A 110 3.37 -1.50 24.02
CA ALA A 110 4.58 -2.21 23.62
C ALA A 110 5.03 -1.85 22.19
N CYS A 111 4.46 -0.80 21.60
CA CYS A 111 4.68 -0.46 20.19
C CYS A 111 6.11 0.02 19.87
N ASN A 112 6.87 0.47 20.87
CA ASN A 112 8.31 0.78 20.73
C ASN A 112 9.19 -0.48 20.62
N GLY A 113 8.61 -1.67 20.80
CA GLY A 113 9.29 -2.95 20.65
C GLY A 113 9.74 -3.23 19.21
N ALA A 114 10.67 -4.16 19.05
CA ALA A 114 11.15 -4.57 17.73
C ALA A 114 10.08 -5.40 17.00
N LEU A 115 9.78 -5.03 15.76
CA LEU A 115 9.01 -5.88 14.86
C LEU A 115 9.89 -7.01 14.33
N ASN A 116 9.25 -8.12 13.99
CA ASN A 116 9.92 -9.16 13.21
C ASN A 116 10.33 -8.58 11.85
N SER A 117 11.60 -8.74 11.46
CA SER A 117 12.14 -8.15 10.23
C SER A 117 11.39 -8.55 8.95
N LYS A 118 10.86 -9.78 8.87
CA LYS A 118 10.02 -10.22 7.74
C LYS A 118 8.69 -9.46 7.70
N TYR A 119 8.08 -9.22 8.88
CA TYR A 119 6.82 -8.48 8.99
C TYR A 119 7.03 -7.00 8.66
N GLU A 120 8.10 -6.39 9.19
CA GLU A 120 8.47 -5.00 8.93
C GLU A 120 8.83 -4.77 7.46
N ASN A 121 9.63 -5.66 6.85
CA ASN A 121 9.95 -5.57 5.42
C ASN A 121 8.71 -5.73 4.55
N LYS A 122 7.78 -6.61 4.93
CA LYS A 122 6.49 -6.75 4.25
C LYS A 122 5.69 -5.45 4.38
N PHE A 123 5.66 -4.82 5.54
CA PHE A 123 5.00 -3.53 5.71
C PHE A 123 5.63 -2.42 4.91
N LYS A 124 6.95 -2.24 4.98
CA LYS A 124 7.68 -1.23 4.18
C LYS A 124 7.43 -1.44 2.70
N PHE A 125 7.37 -2.70 2.25
CA PHE A 125 7.00 -3.09 0.90
C PHE A 125 5.57 -2.67 0.52
N PHE A 126 4.60 -2.67 1.44
CA PHE A 126 3.20 -2.26 1.19
C PHE A 126 2.95 -0.76 1.40
N VAL A 127 3.59 -0.10 2.38
CA VAL A 127 3.57 1.36 2.54
C VAL A 127 4.17 2.03 1.32
N ALA A 128 5.21 1.42 0.77
CA ALA A 128 5.79 1.76 -0.52
C ALA A 128 4.79 1.70 -1.70
N GLN A 129 3.69 0.95 -1.58
CA GLN A 129 2.71 0.75 -2.66
C GLN A 129 1.72 1.90 -2.85
N LEU A 130 1.89 3.01 -2.13
CA LEU A 130 0.80 3.98 -2.00
C LEU A 130 0.97 5.22 -2.86
N MET A 131 1.53 5.01 -4.05
CA MET A 131 1.02 5.70 -5.22
C MET A 131 -0.47 5.36 -5.36
N SER A 132 -1.36 6.35 -5.48
CA SER A 132 -2.80 6.08 -5.63
C SER A 132 -3.05 5.14 -6.81
N LEU A 133 -4.05 4.26 -6.74
CA LEU A 133 -4.38 3.36 -7.85
C LEU A 133 -4.66 4.14 -9.14
N VAL A 134 -5.21 5.35 -9.01
CA VAL A 134 -5.39 6.30 -10.11
C VAL A 134 -4.04 6.72 -10.69
N CYS A 135 -3.09 7.12 -9.85
CA CYS A 135 -1.75 7.49 -10.29
C CYS A 135 -1.03 6.33 -10.98
N LEU A 136 -1.03 5.14 -10.37
CA LEU A 136 -0.44 3.93 -10.96
C LEU A 136 -1.09 3.60 -12.31
N GLY A 137 -2.42 3.64 -12.38
CA GLY A 137 -3.17 3.43 -13.62
C GLY A 137 -2.76 4.44 -14.68
N CYS A 138 -2.67 5.72 -14.33
CA CYS A 138 -2.25 6.75 -15.26
C CYS A 138 -0.81 6.58 -15.75
N LEU A 139 0.13 6.18 -14.90
CA LEU A 139 1.49 5.84 -15.35
C LEU A 139 1.49 4.69 -16.36
N CYS A 140 0.66 3.68 -16.16
CA CYS A 140 0.48 2.56 -17.09
C CYS A 140 -0.07 3.05 -18.45
N GLU A 141 -1.16 3.82 -18.40
CA GLU A 141 -1.88 4.34 -19.56
C GLU A 141 -1.01 5.29 -20.41
N ILE A 142 -0.32 6.24 -19.81
CA ILE A 142 0.49 7.19 -20.59
C ILE A 142 1.77 6.56 -21.14
N THR A 143 2.23 5.46 -20.56
CA THR A 143 3.48 4.80 -20.96
C THR A 143 3.26 3.86 -22.12
N THR A 144 2.20 3.04 -22.10
CA THR A 144 1.91 2.06 -23.16
C THR A 144 0.45 1.94 -23.57
N GLY A 145 -0.45 2.76 -23.02
CA GLY A 145 -1.90 2.52 -23.05
C GLY A 145 -2.29 1.34 -22.15
N CYS A 146 -1.51 1.12 -21.08
CA CYS A 146 -1.59 -0.02 -20.18
C CYS A 146 -1.73 -1.38 -20.89
N ASN A 147 -1.00 -1.55 -21.99
CA ASN A 147 -1.13 -2.73 -22.84
C ASN A 147 -0.41 -3.93 -22.21
N THR A 148 -1.18 -4.83 -21.60
CA THR A 148 -0.70 -6.03 -20.90
C THR A 148 -0.18 -7.12 -21.83
N THR A 149 -0.33 -6.97 -23.16
CA THR A 149 0.23 -7.91 -24.13
C THR A 149 1.64 -7.52 -24.57
N ILE A 150 2.17 -6.39 -24.10
CA ILE A 150 3.54 -5.98 -24.41
C ILE A 150 4.52 -6.92 -23.68
N GLY A 151 5.37 -7.57 -24.47
CA GLY A 151 6.48 -8.38 -23.97
C GLY A 151 7.68 -7.52 -23.59
N CYS A 152 8.88 -8.02 -23.91
CA CYS A 152 10.13 -7.29 -23.70
C CYS A 152 10.78 -6.93 -25.04
N ASP A 153 11.34 -5.73 -25.13
CA ASP A 153 12.27 -5.36 -26.18
C ASP A 153 13.73 -5.37 -25.67
N LYS A 154 14.65 -4.73 -26.39
CA LYS A 154 16.07 -4.66 -26.01
C LYS A 154 16.34 -3.75 -24.79
N THR A 155 15.39 -2.93 -24.40
CA THR A 155 15.54 -1.82 -23.45
C THR A 155 14.60 -1.92 -22.26
N SER A 156 13.35 -2.37 -22.47
CA SER A 156 12.31 -2.36 -21.45
C SER A 156 11.29 -3.49 -21.65
N CYS A 157 10.46 -3.71 -20.63
CA CYS A 157 9.45 -4.76 -20.62
C CYS A 157 8.09 -4.24 -20.12
N GLY A 158 7.04 -4.80 -20.72
CA GLY A 158 5.69 -4.79 -20.18
C GLY A 158 4.96 -3.44 -20.17
N PRO A 159 3.80 -3.39 -19.51
CA PRO A 159 2.85 -2.28 -19.61
C PRO A 159 3.38 -0.96 -18.99
N PHE A 160 4.42 -1.02 -18.17
CA PHE A 160 5.07 0.15 -17.56
C PHE A 160 6.42 0.48 -18.19
N SER A 161 6.82 -0.18 -19.28
CA SER A 161 8.14 0.02 -19.92
C SER A 161 9.29 0.00 -18.89
N ILE A 162 9.26 -0.96 -17.97
CA ILE A 162 10.24 -1.08 -16.89
C ILE A 162 11.55 -1.56 -17.50
N THR A 163 12.66 -0.94 -17.14
CA THR A 163 14.00 -1.40 -17.53
C THR A 163 14.59 -2.31 -16.46
N LYS A 164 15.56 -3.17 -16.82
CA LYS A 164 16.23 -4.04 -15.84
C LYS A 164 16.91 -3.24 -14.72
N PRO A 165 17.63 -2.13 -14.99
CA PRO A 165 18.15 -1.28 -13.92
C PRO A 165 17.06 -0.71 -13.01
N TYR A 166 15.92 -0.27 -13.57
CA TYR A 166 14.79 0.22 -12.78
C TYR A 166 14.27 -0.85 -11.80
N TRP A 167 14.06 -2.08 -12.28
CA TRP A 167 13.61 -3.21 -11.44
C TRP A 167 14.64 -3.58 -10.36
N VAL A 168 15.94 -3.57 -10.69
CA VAL A 168 17.01 -3.80 -9.71
C VAL A 168 17.00 -2.70 -8.64
N ASP A 169 16.89 -1.44 -9.06
CA ASP A 169 16.89 -0.30 -8.16
C ASP A 169 15.66 -0.30 -7.25
N ALA A 170 14.50 -0.73 -7.76
CA ALA A 170 13.28 -0.99 -6.99
C ALA A 170 13.39 -2.14 -5.97
N GLY A 171 14.53 -2.84 -5.90
CA GLY A 171 14.80 -3.90 -4.92
C GLY A 171 14.56 -5.31 -5.44
N LYS A 172 14.57 -5.51 -6.77
CA LYS A 172 14.38 -6.82 -7.43
C LYS A 172 13.13 -7.57 -6.94
N PRO A 173 11.93 -6.94 -6.94
CA PRO A 173 10.77 -7.60 -6.39
C PRO A 173 10.43 -8.88 -7.18
N PRO A 174 10.15 -9.98 -6.47
CA PRO A 174 9.92 -11.26 -7.11
C PRO A 174 8.55 -11.31 -7.78
N PRO A 175 8.39 -12.08 -8.87
CA PRO A 175 7.06 -12.51 -9.28
C PRO A 175 6.43 -13.34 -8.14
N ASN A 176 5.28 -12.89 -7.63
CA ASN A 176 4.45 -13.61 -6.64
C ASN A 176 5.16 -14.03 -5.33
N GLY A 177 6.12 -13.25 -4.83
CA GLY A 177 6.72 -13.50 -3.50
C GLY A 177 7.73 -14.64 -3.43
N LYS A 178 8.18 -15.20 -4.56
CA LYS A 178 9.26 -16.20 -4.61
C LYS A 178 10.61 -15.53 -4.80
N SER A 179 11.49 -15.57 -3.79
CA SER A 179 12.86 -15.03 -3.92
C SER A 179 13.58 -15.68 -5.11
N SER A 180 13.94 -14.90 -6.13
CA SER A 180 14.82 -15.35 -7.19
C SER A 180 16.26 -15.38 -6.67
N SER A 181 16.96 -16.51 -6.82
CA SER A 181 18.42 -16.56 -6.70
C SER A 181 19.07 -15.63 -7.73
N ASP A 182 20.27 -15.10 -7.44
CA ASP A 182 20.96 -14.16 -8.34
C ASP A 182 21.28 -14.76 -9.72
N ASP A 183 21.34 -16.10 -9.83
CA ASP A 183 21.65 -16.82 -11.06
C ASP A 183 20.57 -16.70 -12.16
N ASP A 184 19.38 -16.18 -11.83
CA ASP A 184 18.28 -16.02 -12.80
C ASP A 184 17.58 -14.64 -12.75
N ALA A 185 18.36 -13.58 -12.51
CA ALA A 185 17.84 -12.23 -12.42
C ALA A 185 17.24 -11.70 -13.73
N ASP A 186 17.61 -12.25 -14.90
CA ASP A 186 17.02 -11.83 -16.19
C ASP A 186 15.61 -12.39 -16.40
N VAL A 187 15.39 -13.68 -16.11
CA VAL A 187 14.06 -14.29 -16.19
C VAL A 187 13.15 -13.67 -15.15
N ALA A 188 13.61 -13.52 -13.89
CA ALA A 188 12.82 -12.90 -12.83
C ALA A 188 12.38 -11.47 -13.19
N TYR A 189 13.29 -10.66 -13.76
CA TYR A 189 12.97 -9.34 -14.28
C TYR A 189 11.91 -9.41 -15.39
N ARG A 190 12.09 -10.25 -16.41
CA ARG A 190 11.16 -10.35 -17.55
C ARG A 190 9.78 -10.83 -17.12
N GLU A 191 9.70 -11.85 -16.27
CA GLU A 191 8.45 -12.36 -15.71
C GLU A 191 7.74 -11.30 -14.88
N CYS A 192 8.48 -10.59 -14.03
CA CYS A 192 7.89 -9.54 -13.19
C CYS A 192 7.42 -8.35 -14.04
N ALA A 193 8.27 -7.83 -14.92
CA ALA A 193 7.98 -6.62 -15.69
C ALA A 193 6.84 -6.81 -16.71
N THR A 194 6.61 -8.03 -17.20
CA THR A 194 5.48 -8.35 -18.10
C THR A 194 4.18 -8.75 -17.37
N ASN A 195 4.24 -9.04 -16.07
CA ASN A 195 3.06 -9.27 -15.24
C ASN A 195 2.55 -7.95 -14.65
N ILE A 196 1.33 -7.52 -14.99
CA ILE A 196 0.81 -6.21 -14.57
C ILE A 196 0.85 -5.98 -13.04
N TYR A 197 0.64 -7.01 -12.22
CA TYR A 197 0.69 -6.89 -10.77
C TYR A 197 2.12 -6.73 -10.26
N CYS A 198 3.06 -7.54 -10.75
CA CYS A 198 4.47 -7.43 -10.35
C CYS A 198 5.13 -6.15 -10.92
N ALA A 199 4.78 -5.76 -12.14
CA ALA A 199 5.22 -4.52 -12.75
C ALA A 199 4.70 -3.31 -11.97
N GLY A 200 3.40 -3.27 -11.65
CA GLY A 200 2.83 -2.21 -10.81
C GLY A 200 3.48 -2.15 -9.44
N TYR A 201 3.74 -3.31 -8.83
CA TYR A 201 4.49 -3.40 -7.59
C TYR A 201 5.93 -2.85 -7.72
N THR A 202 6.61 -3.14 -8.82
CA THR A 202 7.96 -2.63 -9.10
C THR A 202 7.97 -1.11 -9.20
N VAL A 203 6.99 -0.52 -9.89
CA VAL A 203 6.86 0.95 -10.00
C VAL A 203 6.65 1.56 -8.62
N GLN A 204 5.72 1.00 -7.85
CA GLN A 204 5.46 1.37 -6.46
C GLN A 204 6.69 1.31 -5.57
N ALA A 205 7.41 0.18 -5.56
CA ALA A 205 8.64 0.02 -4.79
C ALA A 205 9.71 1.05 -5.16
N TYR A 206 9.84 1.34 -6.45
CA TYR A 206 10.72 2.40 -6.95
C TYR A 206 10.33 3.78 -6.40
N MET A 207 9.04 4.14 -6.44
CA MET A 207 8.56 5.41 -5.92
C MET A 207 8.85 5.54 -4.43
N ALA A 208 8.60 4.50 -3.65
CA ALA A 208 8.89 4.54 -2.23
C ALA A 208 10.37 4.76 -1.93
N LYS A 209 11.24 4.07 -2.67
CA LYS A 209 12.69 4.20 -2.50
C LYS A 209 13.21 5.58 -2.90
N HIS A 210 12.61 6.21 -3.90
CA HIS A 210 13.11 7.46 -4.49
C HIS A 210 12.21 8.67 -4.29
N SER A 211 11.14 8.55 -3.50
CA SER A 211 10.19 9.62 -3.22
C SER A 211 10.88 10.87 -2.69
N ARG A 212 10.52 12.01 -3.29
CA ARG A 212 10.96 13.36 -2.96
C ARG A 212 10.16 14.33 -3.82
N ASP A 213 10.12 15.59 -3.39
CA ASP A 213 9.59 16.69 -4.18
C ASP A 213 10.52 16.92 -5.40
N CYS A 214 10.07 16.47 -6.56
CA CYS A 214 10.79 16.50 -7.82
C CYS A 214 10.38 17.72 -8.66
N ASN A 215 9.15 18.22 -8.50
CA ASN A 215 8.66 19.38 -9.24
C ASN A 215 8.91 20.73 -8.50
N GLY A 216 9.28 20.69 -7.22
CA GLY A 216 9.61 21.84 -6.38
C GLY A 216 8.40 22.56 -5.78
N ASP A 217 7.24 21.91 -5.68
CA ASP A 217 6.00 22.54 -5.20
C ASP A 217 5.77 22.41 -3.68
N GLY A 218 6.63 21.67 -2.98
CA GLY A 218 6.57 21.45 -1.54
C GLY A 218 5.66 20.29 -1.10
N VAL A 219 5.08 19.54 -2.04
CA VAL A 219 4.28 18.32 -1.80
C VAL A 219 4.98 17.13 -2.46
N ILE A 220 4.75 15.92 -1.93
CA ILE A 220 5.16 14.68 -2.60
C ILE A 220 3.89 13.96 -3.04
N ASP A 221 3.62 13.97 -4.33
CA ASP A 221 2.42 13.35 -4.90
C ASP A 221 2.65 12.69 -6.27
N CYS A 222 1.58 12.53 -7.03
CA CYS A 222 1.65 11.86 -8.32
C CYS A 222 2.46 12.65 -9.36
N ASP A 223 2.54 13.98 -9.25
CA ASP A 223 3.32 14.84 -10.15
C ASP A 223 4.83 14.54 -10.02
N ASP A 224 5.27 14.16 -8.82
CA ASP A 224 6.64 13.69 -8.58
C ASP A 224 6.84 12.26 -9.09
N TYR A 225 5.87 11.38 -8.86
CA TYR A 225 5.98 9.98 -9.26
C TYR A 225 6.01 9.80 -10.78
N VAL A 226 5.29 10.62 -11.55
CA VAL A 226 5.38 10.58 -13.01
C VAL A 226 6.76 11.00 -13.50
N ARG A 227 7.41 11.96 -12.84
CA ARG A 227 8.78 12.37 -13.14
C ARG A 227 9.79 11.31 -12.75
N LEU A 228 9.65 10.72 -11.57
CA LEU A 228 10.50 9.61 -11.10
C LEU A 228 10.40 8.41 -12.04
N HIS A 229 9.19 8.05 -12.49
CA HIS A 229 8.99 6.95 -13.42
C HIS A 229 9.65 7.21 -14.78
N ARG A 230 9.42 8.42 -15.31
CA ARG A 230 9.82 8.76 -16.69
C ARG A 230 11.29 9.13 -16.83
N LEU A 231 11.84 9.83 -15.83
CA LEU A 231 13.18 10.44 -15.86
C LEU A 231 14.17 9.71 -14.94
N GLY A 232 13.67 8.81 -14.08
CA GLY A 232 14.46 8.12 -13.08
C GLY A 232 14.82 9.02 -11.88
N ALA A 233 15.36 8.38 -10.84
CA ALA A 233 15.74 8.99 -9.57
C ALA A 233 16.64 10.23 -9.75
N TYR A 234 17.69 10.14 -10.56
CA TYR A 234 18.65 11.22 -10.74
C TYR A 234 18.15 12.33 -11.69
N GLY A 235 17.13 12.04 -12.50
CA GLY A 235 16.61 12.96 -13.50
C GLY A 235 15.28 13.61 -13.12
N CYS A 236 14.71 13.33 -11.94
CA CYS A 236 13.32 13.67 -11.65
C CYS A 236 13.01 15.17 -11.62
N THR A 237 14.00 16.03 -11.39
CA THR A 237 13.85 17.49 -11.49
C THR A 237 13.86 18.01 -12.93
N GLY A 238 14.07 17.12 -13.91
CA GLY A 238 13.99 17.44 -15.34
C GLY A 238 12.56 17.71 -15.79
N LEU A 239 12.43 18.33 -16.97
CA LEU A 239 11.13 18.63 -17.56
C LEU A 239 10.57 17.41 -18.30
N LEU A 240 9.29 17.13 -18.07
CA LEU A 240 8.53 16.25 -18.95
C LEU A 240 8.26 16.97 -20.27
N SER A 241 8.06 16.21 -21.36
CA SER A 241 7.57 16.84 -22.59
C SER A 241 6.11 17.25 -22.41
N ASN A 242 5.72 18.40 -22.96
CA ASN A 242 4.34 18.90 -22.88
C ASN A 242 3.31 17.86 -23.32
N VAL A 243 3.65 17.01 -24.30
CA VAL A 243 2.76 15.93 -24.77
C VAL A 243 2.57 14.85 -23.69
N TYR A 244 3.62 14.47 -22.98
CA TYR A 244 3.55 13.45 -21.94
C TYR A 244 2.82 13.98 -20.70
N GLU A 245 3.15 15.20 -20.28
CA GLU A 245 2.52 15.89 -19.16
C GLU A 245 1.02 16.12 -19.41
N ASN A 246 0.63 16.60 -20.59
CA ASN A 246 -0.79 16.79 -20.91
C ASN A 246 -1.59 15.47 -20.91
N LYS A 247 -1.00 14.36 -21.39
CA LYS A 247 -1.66 13.04 -21.34
C LYS A 247 -1.87 12.57 -19.90
N TYR A 248 -0.86 12.80 -19.05
CA TYR A 248 -0.91 12.47 -17.64
C TYR A 248 -1.97 13.29 -16.90
N MET A 249 -1.98 14.61 -17.06
CA MET A 249 -2.95 15.50 -16.42
C MET A 249 -4.38 15.14 -16.84
N LEU A 250 -4.60 14.85 -18.12
CA LEU A 250 -5.91 14.41 -18.63
C LEU A 250 -6.35 13.09 -18.00
N CYS A 251 -5.42 12.14 -17.83
CA CYS A 251 -5.71 10.88 -17.18
C CYS A 251 -6.19 11.09 -15.74
N LEU A 252 -5.44 11.85 -14.92
CA LEU A 252 -5.82 12.13 -13.53
C LEU A 252 -7.19 12.79 -13.41
N GLN A 253 -7.47 13.81 -14.24
CA GLN A 253 -8.76 14.50 -14.26
C GLN A 253 -9.93 13.54 -14.58
N THR A 254 -9.72 12.61 -15.51
CA THR A 254 -10.74 11.66 -15.94
C THR A 254 -11.17 10.72 -14.80
N PHE A 255 -10.25 10.39 -13.89
CA PHE A 255 -10.51 9.49 -12.77
C PHE A 255 -10.91 10.21 -11.46
N GLN A 256 -10.65 11.52 -11.33
CA GLN A 256 -11.11 12.32 -10.18
C GLN A 256 -12.59 12.75 -10.27
N HIS A 257 -13.17 12.73 -11.48
CA HIS A 257 -14.55 13.15 -11.75
C HIS A 257 -15.53 11.98 -11.96
N LYS A 258 -15.14 10.74 -11.66
CA LYS A 258 -16.00 9.55 -11.67
C LYS A 258 -16.14 9.00 -10.26
#